data_AF-A0AAP2PE43-F1
#
_entry.id   AF-A0AAP2PE43-F1
#
_cell.length_a   1.000
_cell.length_b   1.000
_cell.length_c   1.000
_cell.angle_alpha   90.00
_cell.angle_beta   90.00
_cell.angle_gamma   90.00
#
_symmetry.space_group_name_H-M   'P 1'
#
loop_
_entity.id
_entity.type
_entity.pdbx_description
1 polymer ?
#
loop_
_entity_poly.entity_id
_entity_poly.type
_entity_poly.pdbx_seq_one_letter_code
_entity_poly.pdbx_strand_id
1 'polypeptide(L)' 'MSDARPRREWRFYLDDMIGFAEKVSIYTEGLDQVSFVADALTYDATLRNLEP' A
#
# COMPACT_ATOMS: atom_id res chain seq x y z
N MET A 1 19.17 -22.31 21.97
CA MET A 1 18.09 -22.61 21.00
C MET A 1 18.17 -21.56 19.90
N SER A 2 18.31 -21.97 18.65
CA SER A 2 18.59 -21.07 17.53
C SER A 2 17.33 -20.27 17.16
N ASP A 3 17.41 -18.95 17.25
CA ASP A 3 16.31 -18.00 17.01
C ASP A 3 16.10 -17.74 15.50
N ALA A 4 16.03 -18.82 14.72
CA ALA A 4 15.83 -18.74 13.28
C ALA A 4 14.34 -18.58 13.01
N ARG A 5 13.84 -17.34 13.00
CA ARG A 5 12.50 -17.05 12.48
C ARG A 5 12.42 -17.61 11.05
N PRO A 6 11.37 -18.39 10.71
CA PRO A 6 11.16 -18.84 9.34
C PRO A 6 11.15 -17.63 8.41
N ARG A 7 11.89 -17.71 7.29
CA ARG A 7 11.78 -16.68 6.25
C ARG A 7 10.35 -16.69 5.73
N ARG A 8 9.72 -15.52 5.66
CA ARG A 8 8.37 -15.38 5.10
C ARG A 8 8.38 -15.88 3.65
N GLU A 9 7.37 -16.66 3.28
CA GLU A 9 7.21 -17.17 1.92
C GLU A 9 7.08 -16.00 0.92
N TRP A 10 7.80 -16.08 -0.20
CA TRP A 10 7.87 -14.99 -1.20
C TRP A 10 6.50 -14.58 -1.73
N ARG A 11 5.55 -15.53 -1.83
CA ARG A 11 4.22 -15.28 -2.35
C ARG A 11 3.39 -14.33 -1.49
N PHE A 12 3.61 -14.32 -0.17
CA PHE A 12 2.93 -13.36 0.70
C PHE A 12 3.37 -11.92 0.46
N TYR A 13 4.59 -11.68 -0.03
CA TYR A 13 5.00 -10.33 -0.43
C TYR A 13 4.27 -9.87 -1.71
N LEU A 14 3.97 -10.80 -2.62
CA LEU A 14 3.17 -10.48 -3.81
C LEU A 14 1.71 -10.19 -3.43
N ASP A 15 1.14 -10.97 -2.53
CA ASP A 15 -0.22 -10.74 -2.04
C ASP A 15 -0.34 -9.35 -1.38
N ASP A 16 0.66 -8.93 -0.59
CA ASP A 16 0.71 -7.59 -0.01
C ASP A 16 0.81 -6.50 -1.08
N MET A 17 1.68 -6.68 -2.09
CA MET A 17 1.84 -5.72 -3.19
C MET A 17 0.55 -5.56 -4.01
N ILE A 18 -0.18 -6.65 -4.24
CA ILE A 18 -1.48 -6.64 -4.91
C ILE A 18 -2.49 -5.87 -4.04
N GLY A 19 -2.62 -6.21 -2.77
CA GLY A 19 -3.54 -5.54 -1.86
C GLY A 19 -3.22 -4.05 -1.70
N PHE A 20 -1.95 -3.67 -1.74
CA PHE A 20 -1.53 -2.27 -1.77
C PHE A 20 -2.01 -1.57 -3.06
N ALA A 21 -1.77 -2.16 -4.22
CA ALA A 21 -2.16 -1.59 -5.51
C ALA A 21 -3.69 -1.41 -5.63
N GLU A 22 -4.47 -2.38 -5.15
CA GLU A 22 -5.93 -2.29 -5.11
C GLU A 22 -6.41 -1.10 -4.29
N LYS A 23 -5.83 -0.90 -3.09
CA LYS A 23 -6.18 0.23 -2.23
C LYS A 23 -5.84 1.57 -2.88
N VAL A 24 -4.64 1.72 -3.45
CA VAL A 24 -4.25 2.95 -4.17
C VAL A 24 -5.24 3.23 -5.30
N SER A 25 -5.61 2.22 -6.07
CA SER A 25 -6.56 2.38 -7.18
C SER A 25 -7.91 2.90 -6.70
N ILE A 26 -8.40 2.42 -5.55
CA ILE A 26 -9.67 2.90 -4.95
C ILE A 26 -9.53 4.34 -4.47
N TYR A 27 -8.46 4.68 -3.74
CA TYR A 27 -8.28 6.03 -3.21
C TYR A 27 -8.04 7.08 -4.30
N THR A 28 -7.52 6.68 -5.45
CA THR A 28 -7.22 7.60 -6.56
C THR A 28 -8.28 7.58 -7.67
N GLU A 29 -9.34 6.78 -7.53
CA GLU A 29 -10.41 6.71 -8.52
C GLU A 29 -11.06 8.08 -8.76
N GLY A 30 -11.09 8.53 -10.00
CA GLY A 30 -11.68 9.82 -10.38
C GLY A 30 -10.82 11.05 -10.04
N LEU A 31 -9.63 10.87 -9.47
CA LEU A 31 -8.69 11.96 -9.21
C LEU A 31 -7.62 12.01 -10.31
N ASP A 32 -7.35 13.21 -10.83
CA ASP A 32 -6.09 13.47 -11.51
C ASP A 32 -4.98 13.73 -10.48
N GLN A 33 -3.72 13.79 -10.96
CA GLN A 33 -2.58 13.97 -10.08
C GLN A 33 -2.66 15.25 -9.24
N VAL A 34 -3.17 16.35 -9.81
CA VAL A 34 -3.25 17.64 -9.12
C VAL A 34 -4.30 17.58 -8.02
N SER A 35 -5.46 16.99 -8.33
CA SER A 35 -6.58 16.81 -7.39
C SER A 35 -6.21 15.85 -6.27
N PHE A 36 -5.46 14.79 -6.57
CA PHE A 36 -4.95 13.86 -5.57
C PHE A 36 -3.98 14.52 -4.59
N VAL A 37 -3.02 15.32 -5.07
CA VAL A 37 -2.06 16.03 -4.21
C VAL A 37 -2.73 17.15 -3.40
N ALA A 38 -3.82 17.74 -3.92
CA ALA A 38 -4.59 18.76 -3.23
C ALA A 38 -5.51 18.20 -2.13
N ASP A 39 -5.96 16.95 -2.26
CA ASP A 39 -6.76 16.26 -1.25
C ASP A 39 -5.85 15.64 -0.17
N ALA A 40 -5.55 16.42 0.86
CA ALA A 40 -4.70 16.02 1.97
C ALA A 40 -5.16 14.74 2.69
N LEU A 41 -6.47 14.46 2.74
CA LEU A 41 -7.02 13.28 3.40
C LEU A 41 -6.73 12.03 2.57
N THR A 42 -7.04 12.09 1.28
CA THR A 42 -6.83 10.98 0.34
C THR A 42 -5.34 10.72 0.11
N TYR A 43 -4.53 11.78 0.05
CA TYR A 43 -3.07 11.71 -0.03
C TYR A 43 -2.46 10.99 1.20
N ASP A 44 -2.85 11.40 2.41
CA ASP A 44 -2.37 10.79 3.66
C ASP A 44 -2.83 9.32 3.81
N ALA A 45 -4.10 9.02 3.48
CA ALA A 45 -4.61 7.65 3.49
C ALA A 45 -3.87 6.73 2.50
N THR A 46 -3.49 7.25 1.33
CA THR A 46 -2.74 6.49 0.32
C THR A 46 -1.31 6.23 0.79
N LEU A 47 -0.63 7.23 1.37
CA LEU A 47 0.72 7.09 1.92
C LEU A 47 0.77 6.13 3.12
N ARG A 48 -0.21 6.18 4.03
CA ARG A 48 -0.26 5.26 5.17
C ARG A 48 -0.45 3.80 4.78
N ASN A 49 -1.11 3.52 3.65
CA ASN A 49 -1.21 2.14 3.14
C ASN A 49 0.10 1.62 2.56
N LEU A 50 1.05 2.51 2.30
CA LEU A 50 2.33 2.30 1.65
C LEU A 50 3.47 2.16 2.68
N GLU A 51 3.23 2.74 3.86
CA GLU A 51 3.76 2.43 5.21
C GLU A 51 3.85 0.93 5.58
N PRO A 52 4.98 0.19 5.54
CA PRO A 52 5.05 -1.18 6.08
C PRO A 52 5.00 -1.25 7.61
#